data_AF-A0A6J6U0J9-F1
#
_entry.id   AF-A0A6J6U0J9-F1
#
_cell.length_a   1.000
_cell.length_b   1.000
_cell.length_c   1.000
_cell.angle_alpha   90.00
_cell.angle_beta   90.00
_cell.angle_gamma   90.00
#
_symmetry.space_group_name_H-M   'P 1'
#
loop_
_entity.id
_entity.type
_entity.pdbx_description
1 polymer ?
#
loop_
_entity_poly.entity_id
_entity_poly.type
_entity_poly.pdbx_seq_one_letter_code
_entity_poly.pdbx_strand_id
1 'polypeptide(L)' 'MSLHADLTSVMSTLDQVFERLDEAAKELGGTKDEDLLTDIYEVERHLRQAARRLTRTLAALPEH' A
#
# COMPACT_ATOMS: atom_id res chain seq x y z
N MET A 1 -22.51 -4.79 7.08
CA MET A 1 -21.06 -4.95 6.84
C MET A 1 -20.35 -4.73 8.16
N SER A 2 -19.30 -5.49 8.45
CA SER A 2 -18.54 -5.38 9.70
C SER A 2 -17.28 -4.56 9.44
N LEU A 3 -16.93 -3.66 10.36
CA LEU A 3 -15.71 -2.85 10.31
C LEU A 3 -14.46 -3.71 10.08
N HIS A 4 -14.41 -4.92 10.66
CA HIS A 4 -13.31 -5.86 10.43
C HIS A 4 -13.21 -6.24 8.94
N ALA A 5 -14.33 -6.64 8.32
CA ALA A 5 -14.37 -7.03 6.91
C ALA A 5 -13.99 -5.86 6.00
N ASP A 6 -14.44 -4.65 6.30
CA ASP A 6 -14.12 -3.46 5.52
C ASP A 6 -12.60 -3.15 5.59
N LEU A 7 -12.00 -3.21 6.77
CA LEU A 7 -10.56 -2.98 6.94
C LEU A 7 -9.71 -4.09 6.33
N THR A 8 -10.13 -5.36 6.39
CA THR A 8 -9.48 -6.47 5.68
C THR A 8 -9.54 -6.25 4.16
N SER A 9 -10.67 -5.78 3.64
CA SER A 9 -10.79 -5.45 2.21
C SER A 9 -9.86 -4.31 1.81
N VAL A 10 -9.75 -3.25 2.63
CA VAL A 10 -8.80 -2.16 2.38
C VAL A 10 -7.35 -2.65 2.35
N MET A 11 -6.98 -3.55 3.28
CA MET A 11 -5.64 -4.15 3.29
C MET A 11 -5.35 -4.92 1.99
N SER A 12 -6.30 -5.73 1.51
CA SER A 12 -6.14 -6.45 0.24
C SER A 12 -6.01 -5.50 -0.96
N THR A 13 -6.74 -4.38 -0.96
CA THR A 13 -6.57 -3.34 -2.00
C THR A 13 -5.19 -2.70 -1.91
N LEU A 14 -4.65 -2.45 -0.72
CA LEU A 14 -3.30 -1.90 -0.56
C LEU A 14 -2.23 -2.84 -1.10
N ASP A 15 -2.38 -4.16 -0.90
CA ASP A 15 -1.46 -5.15 -1.47
C ASP A 15 -1.42 -5.08 -3.00
N GLN A 16 -2.60 -5.00 -3.64
CA GLN A 16 -2.69 -4.83 -5.11
C GLN A 16 -2.11 -3.50 -5.58
N VAL A 17 -2.22 -2.43 -4.79
CA VAL A 17 -1.59 -1.14 -5.10
C VAL A 17 -0.07 -1.23 -5.03
N PHE A 18 0.49 -1.94 -4.04
CA PHE A 18 1.93 -2.15 -3.95
C PHE A 18 2.49 -2.91 -5.15
N GLU A 19 1.80 -3.96 -5.60
CA GLU A 19 2.18 -4.71 -6.81
C GLU A 19 2.24 -3.78 -8.04
N ARG A 20 1.22 -2.94 -8.23
CA ARG A 20 1.15 -2.00 -9.35
C ARG A 20 2.22 -0.90 -9.30
N LEU A 21 2.55 -0.41 -8.11
CA LEU A 21 3.63 0.57 -7.93
C LEU A 21 4.99 -0.04 -8.26
N ASP A 22 5.22 -1.30 -7.86
CA ASP A 22 6.45 -2.04 -8.20
C ASP A 22 6.57 -2.29 -9.71
N GLU A 23 5.48 -2.64 -10.38
CA GLU A 23 5.43 -2.75 -11.85
C GLU A 23 5.77 -1.42 -12.53
N ALA A 24 5.12 -0.32 -12.11
CA ALA A 24 5.39 1.01 -12.64
C ALA A 24 6.84 1.46 -12.41
N ALA A 25 7.41 1.16 -11.24
CA ALA A 25 8.82 1.45 -10.95
C ALA A 25 9.77 0.67 -11.86
N LYS A 26 9.47 -0.60 -12.17
CA LYS A 26 10.29 -1.39 -13.11
C LYS A 26 10.31 -0.82 -14.51
N GLU A 27 9.19 -0.25 -14.97
CA GLU A 27 9.11 0.39 -16.30
C GLU A 27 9.96 1.67 -16.41
N LEU A 28 10.19 2.35 -15.28
CA LEU A 28 10.94 3.61 -15.23
C LEU A 28 12.44 3.41 -14.95
N GLY A 29 12.86 2.25 -14.46
CA GLY A 29 14.27 1.94 -14.17
C GLY A 29 15.18 2.08 -15.40
N GLY A 30 16.26 2.87 -15.29
CA GLY A 30 17.22 3.08 -16.37
C GLY A 30 16.70 3.94 -17.53
N THR A 31 15.54 4.58 -17.36
CA THR A 31 15.03 5.60 -18.27
C THR A 31 15.56 6.99 -17.87
N LYS A 32 15.23 8.01 -18.66
CA LYS A 32 15.54 9.41 -18.31
C LYS A 32 14.64 9.99 -17.22
N ASP A 33 13.61 9.26 -16.81
CA ASP A 33 12.54 9.72 -15.92
C ASP A 33 12.74 9.19 -14.48
N GLU A 34 13.99 9.03 -14.03
CA GLU A 34 14.32 8.51 -12.69
C GLU A 34 13.77 9.36 -11.54
N ASP A 35 13.49 10.65 -11.76
CA ASP A 35 12.81 11.49 -10.76
C ASP A 35 11.40 10.92 -10.43
N LEU A 36 10.71 10.33 -11.41
CA LEU A 36 9.41 9.69 -11.19
C LEU A 36 9.53 8.40 -10.36
N LEU A 37 10.68 7.72 -10.39
CA LEU A 37 10.94 6.58 -9.48
C LEU A 37 10.95 7.05 -8.03
N THR A 38 11.56 8.21 -7.77
CA THR A 38 11.62 8.79 -6.43
C THR A 38 10.20 9.06 -5.92
N ASP A 39 9.36 9.68 -6.74
CA ASP A 39 7.96 9.96 -6.40
C ASP A 39 7.17 8.66 -6.11
N ILE A 40 7.34 7.63 -6.94
CA ILE A 40 6.68 6.32 -6.73
C ILE A 40 7.10 5.71 -5.40
N TYR A 41 8.40 5.72 -5.07
CA TYR A 41 8.90 5.17 -3.81
C TYR A 41 8.43 5.98 -2.60
N GLU A 42 8.28 7.30 -2.72
CA GLU A 42 7.69 8.11 -1.66
C GLU A 42 6.22 7.76 -1.40
N VAL A 43 5.42 7.60 -2.47
CA VAL A 43 4.03 7.16 -2.39
C VAL A 43 3.96 5.78 -1.73
N GLU A 44 4.76 4.82 -2.18
CA GLU A 44 4.82 3.48 -1.60
C GLU A 44 5.17 3.52 -0.10
N ARG A 45 6.13 4.36 0.29
CA ARG A 45 6.53 4.55 1.69
C ARG A 45 5.37 5.06 2.54
N HIS A 46 4.58 6.02 2.06
CA HIS A 46 3.41 6.53 2.76
C HIS A 46 2.33 5.45 2.90
N LEU A 47 2.05 4.71 1.83
CA LEU A 47 1.09 3.62 1.84
C LEU A 47 1.50 2.49 2.78
N ARG A 48 2.79 2.12 2.83
CA ARG A 48 3.32 1.14 3.81
C ARG A 48 3.13 1.60 5.25
N GLN A 49 3.25 2.90 5.52
CA GLN A 49 2.96 3.45 6.86
C GLN A 49 1.47 3.36 7.19
N ALA A 50 0.59 3.65 6.22
CA ALA A 50 -0.85 3.50 6.38
C ALA A 50 -1.24 2.04 6.64
N ALA A 51 -0.73 1.10 5.83
CA ALA A 51 -0.93 -0.34 6.00
C ALA A 51 -0.55 -0.80 7.42
N ARG A 52 0.64 -0.42 7.92
CA ARG A 52 1.06 -0.75 9.30
C ARG A 52 0.15 -0.17 10.38
N ARG A 53 -0.49 0.98 10.15
CA ARG A 53 -1.47 1.56 11.09
C ARG A 53 -2.76 0.75 11.04
N LEU A 54 -3.25 0.42 9.84
CA LEU A 54 -4.44 -0.39 9.62
C LEU A 54 -4.31 -1.81 10.19
N THR A 55 -3.17 -2.47 9.99
CA THR A 55 -2.88 -3.79 10.60
C THR A 55 -2.97 -3.75 12.12
N ARG A 56 -2.43 -2.70 12.76
CA ARG A 56 -2.54 -2.52 14.22
C ARG A 56 -3.98 -2.27 14.64
N THR A 57 -4.74 -1.49 13.89
CA THR A 57 -6.17 -1.28 14.14
C THR A 57 -6.94 -2.59 14.04
N LEU A 58 -6.73 -3.38 12.99
CA LEU A 58 -7.35 -4.70 12.80
C LEU A 58 -7.04 -5.64 13.96
N ALA A 59 -5.77 -5.73 14.38
CA ALA A 59 -5.35 -6.57 15.49
C ALA A 59 -5.93 -6.14 16.85
N ALA A 60 -6.36 -4.88 16.99
CA ALA A 60 -6.99 -4.36 18.20
C ALA A 60 -8.52 -4.43 18.17
N LEU A 61 -9.14 -4.84 17.05
CA LEU A 61 -10.58 -4.99 16.98
C LEU A 61 -11.01 -6.25 17.77
N PRO A 62 -12.05 -6.15 18.61
CA PRO A 62 -12.61 -7.32 19.27
C PRO A 62 -13.22 -8.27 18.23
N GLU A 63 -12.94 -9.57 18.38
CA GLU A 63 -13.67 -10.63 17.67
C GLU A 63 -15.12 -10.60 18.16
N HIS A 64 -16.03 -10.10 17.33
CA HIS A 64 -17.47 -10.16 17.57
C HIS A 64 -18.08 -11.36 16.86
#